data_AF-T1AJH6-F1
#
_entry.id   AF-T1AJH6-F1
#
_cell.length_a   1.000
_cell.length_b   1.000
_cell.length_c   1.000
_cell.angle_alpha   90.00
_cell.angle_beta   90.00
_cell.angle_gamma   90.00
#
_symmetry.space_group_name_H-M   'P 1'
#
loop_
_entity.id
_entity.type
_entity.pdbx_description
1 polymer ?
#
loop_
_entity_poly.entity_id
_entity_poly.type
_entity_poly.pdbx_seq_one_letter_code
_entity_poly.pdbx_strand_id
1 'polypeptide(L)'
;KMFSLGANFVPPGIYAGGLRYHGAAPALSMLVHSGRIKAEDVGEKEVISAMRLFSGTQGIIPAPESGHAIASAIRYVKQDPTSKKTIVVNISGHGLLDLSIFSRGNQ
;
A
#
# COMPACT_ATOMS: atom_id res chain seq x y z
N LYS A 1 1.22 20.78 -11.88
CA LYS A 1 1.45 20.84 -10.41
C LYS A 1 1.19 19.45 -9.84
N MET A 2 2.03 18.95 -8.94
CA MET A 2 1.89 17.61 -8.33
C MET A 2 2.21 17.64 -6.85
N PHE A 3 1.71 16.66 -6.09
CA PHE A 3 2.26 16.37 -4.76
C PHE A 3 3.66 15.78 -4.90
N SER A 4 4.59 16.26 -4.08
CA SER A 4 5.99 15.86 -4.15
C SER A 4 6.72 16.08 -2.82
N LEU A 5 7.64 15.16 -2.51
CA LEU A 5 8.64 15.27 -1.44
C LEU A 5 9.92 15.99 -1.92
N GLY A 6 9.96 16.42 -3.19
CA GLY A 6 11.14 16.97 -3.85
C GLY A 6 11.91 15.93 -4.66
N ALA A 7 12.42 16.31 -5.83
CA ALA A 7 13.09 15.39 -6.76
C ALA A 7 14.36 14.73 -6.19
N ASN A 8 14.98 15.37 -5.19
CA ASN A 8 16.18 14.88 -4.53
C ASN A 8 15.88 14.04 -3.28
N PHE A 9 14.61 13.70 -3.02
CA PHE A 9 14.24 12.85 -1.89
C PHE A 9 14.82 11.45 -2.03
N VAL A 10 15.44 10.95 -0.96
CA VAL A 10 15.99 9.59 -0.88
C VAL A 10 15.28 8.85 0.26
N PRO A 11 14.57 7.74 -0.03
CA PRO A 11 13.95 6.93 1.00
C PRO A 11 14.98 6.32 1.98
N PRO A 12 14.57 6.00 3.22
CA PRO A 12 15.43 5.29 4.16
C PRO A 12 15.97 3.97 3.57
N GLY A 13 17.25 3.67 3.76
CA GLY A 13 17.88 2.46 3.19
C GLY A 13 17.34 1.13 3.74
N ILE A 14 16.67 1.17 4.89
CA ILE A 14 16.01 0.02 5.50
C ILE A 14 14.57 -0.21 5.01
N TYR A 15 14.04 0.62 4.12
CA TYR A 15 12.67 0.49 3.63
C TYR A 15 12.56 -0.53 2.49
N ALA A 16 11.64 -1.48 2.59
CA ALA A 16 11.40 -2.54 1.60
C ALA A 16 9.98 -2.54 1.03
N GLY A 17 9.12 -1.59 1.43
CA GLY A 17 7.72 -1.55 0.99
C GLY A 17 7.48 -1.19 -0.48
N GLY A 18 8.51 -0.88 -1.27
CA GLY A 18 8.32 -0.40 -2.64
C GLY A 18 7.98 1.10 -2.66
N LEU A 19 7.16 1.59 -3.61
CA LEU A 19 6.63 2.97 -3.66
C LEU A 19 7.62 4.12 -3.35
N ARG A 20 8.85 4.00 -3.86
CA ARG A 20 9.96 4.94 -3.56
C ARG A 20 9.90 6.27 -4.31
N TYR A 21 8.99 6.40 -5.27
CA TYR A 21 8.93 7.58 -6.12
C TYR A 21 8.45 8.80 -5.30
N HIS A 22 9.13 9.94 -5.49
CA HIS A 22 8.99 11.11 -4.64
C HIS A 22 7.72 11.95 -4.91
N GLY A 23 6.83 11.53 -5.81
CA GLY A 23 5.68 12.33 -6.21
C GLY A 23 4.50 11.50 -6.72
N ALA A 24 3.37 12.17 -6.92
CA ALA A 24 2.17 11.58 -7.49
C ALA A 24 1.88 12.16 -8.88
N ALA A 25 1.18 11.42 -9.75
CA ALA A 25 0.79 11.93 -11.06
C ALA A 25 0.00 13.26 -10.93
N PRO A 26 0.17 14.25 -11.83
CA PRO A 26 -0.52 15.52 -11.74
C PRO A 26 -2.05 15.40 -11.69
N ALA A 27 -2.63 14.50 -12.50
CA ALA A 27 -4.07 14.25 -12.51
C ALA A 27 -4.58 13.71 -11.16
N LEU A 28 -3.85 12.73 -10.58
CA LEU A 28 -4.17 12.19 -9.26
C LEU A 28 -4.01 13.25 -8.16
N SER A 29 -2.98 14.08 -8.26
CA SER A 29 -2.76 15.19 -7.35
C SER A 29 -3.91 16.20 -7.37
N MET A 30 -4.45 16.52 -8.55
CA MET A 30 -5.62 17.37 -8.66
C MET A 30 -6.86 16.75 -8.02
N LEU A 31 -7.11 15.45 -8.25
CA LEU A 31 -8.27 14.76 -7.66
C LEU A 31 -8.21 14.74 -6.13
N VAL A 32 -7.03 14.49 -5.55
CA VAL A 32 -6.81 14.57 -4.09
C VAL A 32 -6.99 16.00 -3.58
N HIS A 33 -6.37 16.99 -4.24
CA HIS A 33 -6.49 18.40 -3.85
C HIS A 33 -7.95 18.90 -3.89
N SER A 34 -8.74 18.41 -4.84
CA SER A 34 -10.17 18.73 -4.96
C SER A 34 -11.10 17.93 -4.03
N GLY A 35 -10.55 17.05 -3.19
CA GLY A 35 -11.33 16.23 -2.24
C GLY A 35 -12.09 15.04 -2.87
N ARG A 36 -11.83 14.71 -4.14
CA ARG A 36 -12.49 13.58 -4.84
C ARG A 36 -11.87 12.22 -4.51
N ILE A 37 -10.60 12.21 -4.13
CA ILE A 37 -9.87 11.02 -3.69
C ILE A 37 -9.26 11.32 -2.32
N LYS A 38 -9.38 10.36 -1.40
CA LYS A 38 -8.66 10.40 -0.13
C LYS A 38 -7.30 9.73 -0.32
N ALA A 39 -6.24 10.42 0.08
CA ALA A 39 -4.91 9.85 0.15
C ALA A 39 -4.66 9.33 1.56
N GLU A 40 -3.90 8.25 1.68
CA GLU A 40 -3.48 7.68 2.95
C GLU A 40 -2.10 7.05 2.82
N ASP A 41 -1.39 7.00 3.95
CA ASP A 41 -0.13 6.29 4.07
C ASP A 41 -0.29 5.10 5.03
N VAL A 42 0.48 4.05 4.77
CA VAL A 42 0.47 2.80 5.53
C VAL A 42 1.90 2.44 5.91
N GLY A 43 2.12 2.07 7.17
CA GLY A 43 3.44 1.68 7.65
C GLY A 43 3.87 0.29 7.18
N GLU A 44 5.18 0.07 6.99
CA GLU A 44 5.74 -1.19 6.48
C GLU A 44 5.30 -2.42 7.29
N LYS A 45 5.25 -2.33 8.63
CA LYS A 45 4.80 -3.44 9.49
C LYS A 45 3.37 -3.86 9.18
N GLU A 46 2.48 -2.89 8.96
CA GLU A 46 1.08 -3.14 8.63
C GLU A 46 0.93 -3.76 7.24
N VAL A 47 1.74 -3.29 6.28
CA VAL A 47 1.84 -3.88 4.94
C VAL A 47 2.24 -5.35 5.02
N ILE A 48 3.30 -5.68 5.77
CA ILE A 48 3.78 -7.06 5.92
C ILE A 48 2.70 -7.94 6.57
N SER A 49 2.04 -7.47 7.62
CA SER A 49 0.94 -8.20 8.28
C SER A 49 -0.24 -8.44 7.31
N ALA A 50 -0.61 -7.43 6.52
CA ALA A 50 -1.69 -7.53 5.54
C ALA A 50 -1.35 -8.52 4.42
N MET A 51 -0.12 -8.47 3.89
CA MET A 51 0.35 -9.39 2.85
C MET A 51 0.36 -10.84 3.33
N ARG A 52 0.80 -11.09 4.57
CA ARG A 52 0.76 -12.43 5.18
C ARG A 52 -0.66 -12.96 5.30
N LEU A 53 -1.58 -12.15 5.81
CA LEU A 53 -2.99 -12.52 5.92
C LEU A 53 -3.61 -12.82 4.56
N PHE A 54 -3.39 -11.93 3.57
CA PHE A 54 -3.92 -12.09 2.23
C PHE A 54 -3.38 -13.36 1.55
N SER A 55 -2.07 -13.60 1.64
CA SER A 55 -1.46 -14.79 1.05
C SER A 55 -1.98 -16.07 1.70
N GLY A 56 -2.14 -16.08 3.02
CA GLY A 56 -2.66 -17.23 3.76
C GLY A 56 -4.16 -17.51 3.55
N THR A 57 -4.94 -16.53 3.08
CA THR A 57 -6.39 -16.65 2.90
C THR A 57 -6.84 -16.71 1.44
N GLN A 58 -6.09 -16.11 0.52
CA GLN A 58 -6.41 -16.07 -0.92
C GLN A 58 -5.45 -16.90 -1.78
N GLY A 59 -4.31 -17.33 -1.25
CA GLY A 59 -3.33 -18.16 -1.98
C GLY A 59 -2.47 -17.41 -2.99
N ILE A 60 -2.60 -16.08 -3.08
CA ILE A 60 -1.79 -15.22 -3.96
C ILE A 60 -0.79 -14.46 -3.11
N ILE A 61 0.48 -14.46 -3.50
CA ILE A 61 1.51 -13.62 -2.90
C ILE A 61 1.48 -12.24 -3.60
N PRO A 62 0.98 -11.17 -2.95
CA PRO A 62 0.92 -9.85 -3.56
C PRO A 62 2.30 -9.18 -3.57
N ALA A 63 2.52 -8.24 -4.49
CA ALA A 63 3.70 -7.37 -4.44
C ALA A 63 3.66 -6.45 -3.20
N PRO A 64 4.82 -6.02 -2.65
CA PRO A 64 4.89 -5.05 -1.54
C PRO A 64 4.05 -3.78 -1.78
N GLU A 65 4.05 -3.28 -3.01
CA GLU A 65 3.26 -2.12 -3.43
C GLU A 65 1.75 -2.38 -3.31
N SER A 66 1.30 -3.56 -3.75
CA SER A 66 -0.10 -4.00 -3.59
C SER A 66 -0.48 -4.20 -2.12
N GLY A 67 0.49 -4.59 -1.28
CA GLY A 67 0.31 -4.74 0.16
C GLY A 67 -0.20 -3.47 0.86
N HIS A 68 0.15 -2.28 0.35
CA HIS A 68 -0.36 -1.00 0.87
C HIS A 68 -1.88 -0.88 0.68
N ALA A 69 -2.39 -1.25 -0.49
CA ALA A 69 -3.82 -1.21 -0.78
C ALA A 69 -4.60 -2.27 0.02
N ILE A 70 -4.03 -3.47 0.20
CA ILE A 70 -4.63 -4.53 1.03
C ILE A 70 -4.72 -4.08 2.49
N ALA A 71 -3.64 -3.51 3.03
CA ALA A 71 -3.59 -3.01 4.40
C ALA A 71 -4.63 -1.91 4.64
N SER A 72 -4.70 -0.93 3.73
CA SER A 72 -5.74 0.12 3.73
C SER A 72 -7.15 -0.49 3.74
N ALA A 73 -7.44 -1.46 2.86
CA ALA A 73 -8.75 -2.07 2.79
C ALA A 73 -9.12 -2.80 4.10
N ILE A 74 -8.19 -3.54 4.69
CA ILE A 74 -8.37 -4.18 6.00
C ILE A 74 -8.65 -3.14 7.08
N ARG A 75 -7.89 -2.05 7.11
CA ARG A 75 -8.08 -0.95 8.06
C ARG A 75 -9.46 -0.32 7.90
N TYR A 76 -9.90 -0.08 6.66
CA TYR A 76 -11.22 0.47 6.35
C TYR A 76 -12.35 -0.45 6.84
N VAL A 77 -12.29 -1.75 6.55
CA VAL A 77 -13.31 -2.72 7.00
C VAL A 77 -13.37 -2.81 8.52
N LYS A 78 -12.22 -2.74 9.21
CA LYS A 78 -12.18 -2.77 10.67
C LYS A 78 -12.84 -1.57 11.34
N GLN A 79 -12.97 -0.44 10.65
CA GLN A 79 -13.66 0.75 11.19
C GLN A 79 -15.18 0.56 11.27
N ASP A 80 -15.77 -0.24 10.37
CA ASP A 80 -17.19 -0.62 10.40
C ASP A 80 -17.36 -2.06 9.91
N PRO A 81 -17.15 -3.06 10.79
CA PRO A 81 -17.23 -4.47 10.44
C PRO A 81 -18.62 -4.94 10.01
N THR A 82 -19.65 -4.15 10.31
CA THR A 82 -21.06 -4.48 10.00
C THR A 82 -21.52 -3.91 8.65
N SER A 83 -20.68 -3.08 8.04
CA SER A 83 -20.91 -2.49 6.72
C SER A 83 -21.10 -3.55 5.64
N LYS A 84 -22.14 -3.39 4.82
CA LYS A 84 -22.40 -4.24 3.64
C LYS A 84 -21.80 -3.67 2.34
N LYS A 85 -20.83 -2.77 2.43
CA LYS A 85 -20.21 -2.14 1.25
C LYS A 85 -19.34 -3.15 0.50
N THR A 86 -19.40 -3.12 -0.82
CA THR A 86 -18.45 -3.81 -1.69
C THR A 86 -17.20 -2.96 -1.83
N ILE A 87 -16.04 -3.58 -1.61
CA ILE A 87 -14.73 -2.94 -1.74
C ILE A 87 -13.98 -3.62 -2.88
N VAL A 88 -13.48 -2.82 -3.82
CA VAL A 88 -12.61 -3.30 -4.90
C VAL A 88 -11.21 -2.81 -4.61
N VAL A 89 -10.25 -3.75 -4.60
CA VAL A 89 -8.83 -3.48 -4.37
C VAL A 89 -8.07 -3.84 -5.63
N ASN A 90 -7.24 -2.91 -6.10
CA ASN A 90 -6.34 -3.19 -7.22
C ASN A 90 -5.09 -3.92 -6.72
N ILE A 91 -4.94 -5.20 -7.10
CA ILE A 91 -3.71 -5.96 -6.91
C ILE A 91 -2.85 -5.74 -8.15
N SER A 92 -1.93 -4.78 -8.06
CA SER A 92 -1.13 -4.30 -9.18
C SER A 92 -0.06 -5.29 -9.66
N GLY A 93 0.32 -6.27 -8.83
CA GLY A 93 1.32 -7.29 -9.19
C GLY A 93 1.48 -8.38 -8.13
N HIS A 94 2.17 -9.45 -8.52
CA HIS A 94 2.55 -10.54 -7.61
C HIS A 94 3.92 -10.29 -6.98
N GLY A 95 4.15 -10.82 -5.77
CA GLY A 95 5.39 -10.66 -5.02
C GLY A 95 6.36 -11.84 -5.09
N LEU A 96 6.24 -12.71 -6.11
CA LEU A 96 7.08 -13.91 -6.24
C LEU A 96 8.59 -13.62 -6.28
N LEU A 97 8.99 -12.43 -6.71
CA LEU A 97 10.38 -11.98 -6.75
C LEU A 97 10.77 -11.09 -5.55
N ASP A 98 9.81 -10.75 -4.70
CA ASP A 98 9.96 -9.82 -3.57
C ASP A 98 9.86 -10.51 -2.21
N LEU A 99 10.04 -11.85 -2.18
CA LEU A 99 9.83 -12.67 -0.99
C LEU A 99 10.69 -12.27 0.22
N SER A 100 11.82 -11.59 -0.02
CA SER A 100 12.72 -11.11 1.03
C SER A 100 12.05 -10.14 2.02
N ILE A 101 10.95 -9.48 1.61
CA ILE A 101 10.18 -8.60 2.49
C ILE A 101 9.57 -9.35 3.69
N PHE A 102 9.17 -10.61 3.52
CA PHE A 102 8.53 -11.38 4.58
C PHE A 102 9.50 -11.70 5.71
N SER A 103 10.80 -11.84 5.41
CA SER A 103 11.85 -12.08 6.39
C SER A 103 12.11 -10.87 7.30
N ARG A 104 11.71 -9.66 6.90
CA ARG A 104 11.87 -8.43 7.69
C ARG A 104 10.85 -8.28 8.82
N GLY A 105 9.71 -8.95 8.72
CA GLY A 105 8.66 -8.91 9.76
C GLY A 105 8.97 -9.72 11.03
N ASN A 106 10.09 -10.44 11.06
CA ASN A 106 10.55 -11.23 12.21
C ASN A 106 11.69 -10.55 13.00
N GLN A 107 12.04 -9.29 12.66
CA GLN A 107 12.95 -8.43 13.40
C GLN A 107 12.16 -7.35 14.16
#